data_AF-A0A382UT81-F1
#
_entry.id   AF-A0A382UT81-F1
#
_cell.length_a   1.000
_cell.length_b   1.000
_cell.length_c   1.000
_cell.angle_alpha   90.00
_cell.angle_beta   90.00
_cell.angle_gamma   90.00
#
_symmetry.space_group_name_H-M   'P 1'
#
loop_
_entity.id
_entity.type
_entity.pdbx_description
1 polymer ?
#
loop_
_entity_poly.entity_id
_entity_poly.type
_entity_poly.pdbx_seq_one_letter_code
_entity_poly.pdbx_strand_id
1 'polypeptide(L)'
;DANCKSPTERSRIWNKDALGHTMFYDTLAWREIGEYKKFIFNSPAAKICGQLMNSKTVNFFFDAIFVRSPGTKFESPWHQDEPYWSIEGYDACTLWMPLVPVEQKNCLSFVPGSHLFKSVFNQKNFGELTGNPKDQVDFSEIAEQEFPDIKADPERFGVVSWDMRPGDCIAFNGRTMHGGSGKLDNDRDLRVFTTKWLGDDVRIKFRNCGMDPDFSSLMIKKGLKSGDRPDTDLYPQIWPKS
;
A
#
# COMPACT_ATOMS: atom_id res chain seq x y z
N ASP A 1 -12.49 -11.24 8.48
CA ASP A 1 -13.71 -11.02 9.29
C ASP A 1 -13.46 -10.51 10.69
N ALA A 2 -12.63 -11.18 11.51
CA ALA A 2 -12.35 -10.74 12.87
C ALA A 2 -11.87 -9.27 12.92
N ASN A 3 -10.95 -8.87 12.03
CA ASN A 3 -10.49 -7.49 11.91
C ASN A 3 -11.64 -6.50 11.65
N CYS A 4 -12.57 -6.78 10.73
CA CYS A 4 -13.67 -5.84 10.46
C CYS A 4 -14.67 -5.75 11.63
N LYS A 5 -14.80 -6.80 12.44
CA LYS A 5 -15.67 -6.82 13.64
C LYS A 5 -15.03 -6.10 14.83
N SER A 6 -13.70 -6.16 14.94
CA SER A 6 -12.92 -5.53 16.00
C SER A 6 -11.70 -4.85 15.35
N PRO A 7 -11.90 -3.73 14.66
CA PRO A 7 -10.84 -3.08 13.91
C PRO A 7 -9.90 -2.30 14.82
N THR A 8 -8.70 -1.95 14.33
CA THR A 8 -7.79 -1.12 15.13
C THR A 8 -8.29 0.32 15.21
N GLU A 9 -7.68 1.11 16.10
CA GLU A 9 -7.90 2.57 16.20
C GLU A 9 -7.58 3.35 14.91
N ARG A 10 -6.86 2.72 13.97
CA ARG A 10 -6.41 3.32 12.70
C ARG A 10 -7.39 3.05 11.57
N SER A 11 -8.36 2.18 11.81
CA SER A 11 -9.37 1.84 10.83
C SER A 11 -10.28 3.02 10.50
N ARG A 12 -10.86 2.97 9.31
CA ARG A 12 -11.79 3.98 8.81
C ARG A 12 -12.61 3.43 7.65
N ILE A 13 -13.78 4.02 7.41
CA ILE A 13 -14.55 3.81 6.20
C ILE A 13 -14.16 4.91 5.21
N TRP A 14 -13.37 4.56 4.19
CA TRP A 14 -12.90 5.49 3.16
C TRP A 14 -14.03 5.95 2.24
N ASN A 15 -14.97 5.07 1.94
CA ASN A 15 -16.11 5.41 1.12
C ASN A 15 -17.35 4.71 1.67
N LYS A 16 -18.46 5.45 1.72
CA LYS A 16 -19.79 4.90 1.93
C LYS A 16 -20.73 5.56 0.93
N ASP A 17 -21.31 4.78 0.02
CA ASP A 17 -22.24 5.30 -0.96
C ASP A 17 -23.67 5.42 -0.41
N ALA A 18 -24.56 6.02 -1.20
CA ALA A 18 -25.96 6.20 -0.81
C ALA A 18 -26.75 4.88 -0.67
N LEU A 19 -26.25 3.78 -1.26
CA LEU A 19 -26.82 2.45 -1.14
C LEU A 19 -26.29 1.69 0.07
N GLY A 20 -25.35 2.29 0.82
CA GLY A 20 -24.76 1.72 2.01
C GLY A 20 -23.58 0.79 1.74
N HIS A 21 -23.10 0.69 0.51
CA HIS A 21 -21.86 -0.02 0.22
C HIS A 21 -20.68 0.72 0.86
N THR A 22 -19.67 -0.01 1.27
CA THR A 22 -18.53 0.52 2.03
C THR A 22 -17.20 0.08 1.44
N MET A 23 -16.19 0.92 1.66
CA MET A 23 -14.78 0.58 1.60
C MET A 23 -14.16 0.80 2.98
N PHE A 24 -13.92 -0.29 3.69
CA PHE A 24 -13.19 -0.33 4.95
C PHE A 24 -11.68 -0.37 4.68
N TYR A 25 -10.94 0.40 5.47
CA TYR A 25 -9.50 0.42 5.52
C TYR A 25 -9.03 0.20 6.97
N ASP A 26 -7.95 -0.55 7.14
CA ASP A 26 -7.19 -0.63 8.38
C ASP A 26 -5.69 -0.71 8.07
N THR A 27 -4.84 -0.32 9.01
CA THR A 27 -3.38 -0.32 8.84
C THR A 27 -2.68 -0.60 10.16
N LEU A 28 -1.46 -1.13 10.09
CA LEU A 28 -0.68 -1.57 11.24
C LEU A 28 -1.43 -2.60 12.11
N ALA A 29 -2.37 -3.31 11.51
CA ALA A 29 -3.25 -4.25 12.19
C ALA A 29 -2.50 -5.46 12.74
N TRP A 30 -1.36 -5.81 12.14
CA TRP A 30 -0.45 -6.84 12.64
C TRP A 30 -0.01 -6.66 14.10
N ARG A 31 -0.04 -5.43 14.64
CA ARG A 31 0.35 -5.17 16.03
C ARG A 31 -0.66 -5.73 17.03
N GLU A 32 -1.91 -5.86 16.61
CA GLU A 32 -3.05 -6.25 17.43
C GLU A 32 -3.62 -7.62 17.01
N ILE A 33 -3.40 -8.03 15.75
CA ILE A 33 -3.97 -9.24 15.16
C ILE A 33 -2.88 -10.30 14.95
N GLY A 34 -2.97 -11.39 15.73
CA GLY A 34 -1.98 -12.46 15.77
C GLY A 34 -1.78 -13.19 14.44
N GLU A 35 -2.82 -13.34 13.63
CA GLU A 35 -2.76 -14.00 12.33
C GLU A 35 -1.92 -13.21 11.32
N TYR A 36 -2.10 -11.88 11.26
CA TYR A 36 -1.31 -11.00 10.40
C TYR A 36 0.15 -11.00 10.85
N LYS A 37 0.39 -10.90 12.17
CA LYS A 37 1.74 -11.05 12.73
C LYS A 37 2.37 -12.40 12.37
N LYS A 38 1.62 -13.50 12.50
CA LYS A 38 2.11 -14.83 12.12
C LYS A 38 2.49 -14.89 10.64
N PHE A 39 1.69 -14.30 9.75
CA PHE A 39 2.04 -14.22 8.33
C PHE A 39 3.36 -13.46 8.12
N ILE A 40 3.49 -12.27 8.70
CA ILE A 40 4.66 -11.39 8.51
C ILE A 40 5.95 -12.09 8.96
N PHE A 41 5.96 -12.72 10.14
CA PHE A 41 7.18 -13.28 10.72
C PHE A 41 7.50 -14.72 10.28
N ASN A 42 6.49 -15.50 9.87
CA ASN A 42 6.65 -16.94 9.63
C ASN A 42 6.40 -17.39 8.19
N SER A 43 5.83 -16.56 7.33
CA SER A 43 5.65 -16.88 5.91
C SER A 43 6.95 -16.69 5.11
N PRO A 44 7.04 -17.17 3.86
CA PRO A 44 8.19 -16.89 3.00
C PRO A 44 8.21 -15.46 2.42
N ALA A 45 7.23 -14.60 2.75
CA ALA A 45 7.05 -13.28 2.12
C ALA A 45 8.33 -12.42 2.17
N ALA A 46 8.95 -12.27 3.33
CA ALA A 46 10.17 -11.47 3.48
C ALA A 46 11.33 -11.98 2.59
N LYS A 47 11.49 -13.31 2.48
CA LYS A 47 12.51 -13.91 1.62
C LYS A 47 12.21 -13.67 0.14
N ILE A 48 10.95 -13.81 -0.27
CA ILE A 48 10.51 -13.55 -1.66
C ILE A 48 10.79 -12.09 -2.01
N CYS A 49 10.38 -11.14 -1.16
CA CYS A 49 10.64 -9.71 -1.36
C CYS A 49 12.16 -9.42 -1.44
N GLY A 50 12.96 -10.03 -0.55
CA GLY A 50 14.42 -9.88 -0.58
C GLY A 50 15.03 -10.36 -1.90
N GLN A 51 14.54 -11.47 -2.44
CA GLN A 51 14.97 -11.98 -3.75
C GLN A 51 14.54 -11.06 -4.90
N LEU A 52 13.31 -10.55 -4.88
CA LEU A 52 12.80 -9.64 -5.92
C LEU A 52 13.55 -8.30 -5.94
N MET A 53 13.89 -7.77 -4.76
CA MET A 53 14.66 -6.53 -4.62
C MET A 53 16.18 -6.75 -4.75
N ASN A 54 16.64 -8.01 -4.77
CA ASN A 54 18.05 -8.37 -4.67
C ASN A 54 18.77 -7.76 -3.44
N SER A 55 18.03 -7.65 -2.32
CA SER A 55 18.53 -7.12 -1.05
C SER A 55 19.16 -8.24 -0.21
N LYS A 56 20.06 -7.87 0.71
CA LYS A 56 20.64 -8.76 1.71
C LYS A 56 19.82 -8.83 2.97
N THR A 57 19.13 -7.74 3.31
CA THR A 57 18.23 -7.64 4.46
C THR A 57 16.85 -7.18 4.04
N VAL A 58 15.83 -7.59 4.79
CA VAL A 58 14.46 -7.14 4.59
C VAL A 58 13.82 -6.80 5.92
N ASN A 59 13.35 -5.55 6.03
CA ASN A 59 12.56 -5.05 7.14
C ASN A 59 11.07 -5.06 6.75
N PHE A 60 10.21 -5.42 7.69
CA PHE A 60 8.77 -5.24 7.52
C PHE A 60 8.40 -3.79 7.79
N PHE A 61 7.67 -3.15 6.86
CA PHE A 61 7.27 -1.76 7.00
C PHE A 61 5.91 -1.65 7.69
N PHE A 62 4.84 -2.04 6.99
CA PHE A 62 3.48 -2.07 7.53
C PHE A 62 2.56 -2.95 6.68
N ASP A 63 1.41 -3.31 7.24
CA ASP A 63 0.28 -3.90 6.54
C ASP A 63 -0.84 -2.89 6.32
N ALA A 64 -1.60 -3.07 5.24
CA ALA A 64 -2.86 -2.37 5.04
C ALA A 64 -3.92 -3.35 4.56
N ILE A 65 -5.12 -3.22 5.13
CA ILE A 65 -6.27 -4.09 4.89
C ILE A 65 -7.31 -3.27 4.15
N PHE A 66 -7.79 -3.80 3.04
CA PHE A 66 -8.86 -3.20 2.26
C PHE A 66 -10.02 -4.18 2.15
N VAL A 67 -11.20 -3.76 2.60
CA VAL A 67 -12.42 -4.56 2.46
C VAL A 67 -13.50 -3.72 1.82
N ARG A 68 -14.04 -4.18 0.69
CA ARG A 68 -15.18 -3.56 0.02
C ARG A 68 -16.37 -4.50 0.13
N SER A 69 -17.52 -3.98 0.55
CA SER A 69 -18.76 -4.74 0.56
C SER A 69 -19.17 -5.16 -0.85
N PRO A 70 -20.07 -6.16 -0.98
CA PRO A 70 -20.63 -6.53 -2.28
C PRO A 70 -21.16 -5.32 -3.05
N GLY A 71 -20.89 -5.26 -4.36
CA GLY A 71 -21.43 -4.23 -5.25
C GLY A 71 -20.78 -2.83 -5.17
N THR A 72 -19.77 -2.64 -4.32
CA THR A 72 -19.06 -1.34 -4.21
C THR A 72 -18.54 -0.87 -5.57
N LYS A 73 -18.92 0.37 -5.97
CA LYS A 73 -18.49 0.98 -7.23
C LYS A 73 -17.31 1.93 -7.12
N PHE A 74 -16.86 2.23 -5.90
CA PHE A 74 -15.62 2.97 -5.69
C PHE A 74 -14.47 2.23 -6.39
N GLU A 75 -13.65 2.96 -7.13
CA GLU A 75 -12.48 2.48 -7.87
C GLU A 75 -11.26 3.17 -7.27
N SER A 76 -10.19 2.42 -7.01
CA SER A 76 -8.95 3.01 -6.49
C SER A 76 -8.37 3.99 -7.52
N PRO A 77 -8.19 5.27 -7.17
CA PRO A 77 -7.45 6.22 -7.99
C PRO A 77 -6.06 5.68 -8.36
N TRP A 78 -5.56 6.07 -9.53
CA TRP A 78 -4.19 5.81 -9.93
C TRP A 78 -3.21 6.63 -9.08
N HIS A 79 -2.17 5.98 -8.57
CA HIS A 79 -1.16 6.58 -7.71
C HIS A 79 0.14 5.74 -7.70
N GLN A 80 1.15 6.26 -7.03
CA GLN A 80 2.32 5.52 -6.54
C GLN A 80 2.26 5.47 -5.01
N ASP A 81 2.72 4.39 -4.38
CA ASP A 81 2.68 4.26 -2.92
C ASP A 81 3.79 5.08 -2.23
N GLU A 82 5.03 4.99 -2.72
CA GLU A 82 6.23 5.50 -2.04
C GLU A 82 6.17 6.98 -1.64
N PRO A 83 5.60 7.90 -2.46
CA PRO A 83 5.53 9.31 -2.08
C PRO A 83 4.75 9.56 -0.78
N TYR A 84 3.80 8.69 -0.43
CA TYR A 84 3.02 8.78 0.81
C TYR A 84 3.81 8.33 2.03
N TRP A 85 4.93 7.63 1.87
CA TRP A 85 5.59 6.92 2.95
C TRP A 85 6.63 7.75 3.72
N SER A 86 6.87 7.36 4.97
CA SER A 86 7.91 7.94 5.86
C SER A 86 9.33 7.44 5.57
N ILE A 87 9.54 6.83 4.39
CA ILE A 87 10.83 6.30 3.92
C ILE A 87 11.12 6.79 2.51
N GLU A 88 12.36 6.64 2.05
CA GLU A 88 12.76 6.76 0.65
C GLU A 88 13.74 5.67 0.28
N GLY A 89 13.77 5.30 -0.99
CA GLY A 89 14.60 4.24 -1.53
C GLY A 89 13.91 3.58 -2.70
N TYR A 90 14.62 2.69 -3.37
CA TYR A 90 14.09 1.90 -4.48
C TYR A 90 13.70 0.49 -4.04
N ASP A 91 14.38 -0.10 -3.06
CA ASP A 91 14.09 -1.43 -2.53
C ASP A 91 12.85 -1.39 -1.62
N ALA A 92 11.70 -1.06 -2.19
CA ALA A 92 10.43 -1.01 -1.48
C ALA A 92 9.38 -1.84 -2.24
N CYS A 93 9.02 -2.98 -1.67
CA CYS A 93 8.15 -3.97 -2.30
C CYS A 93 6.82 -4.09 -1.56
N THR A 94 5.72 -3.94 -2.30
CA THR A 94 4.36 -4.24 -1.84
C THR A 94 3.97 -5.63 -2.34
N LEU A 95 3.44 -6.46 -1.44
CA LEU A 95 2.65 -7.64 -1.80
C LEU A 95 1.17 -7.30 -1.66
N TRP A 96 0.39 -7.53 -2.72
CA TRP A 96 -1.06 -7.41 -2.75
C TRP A 96 -1.67 -8.81 -2.88
N MET A 97 -2.46 -9.21 -1.88
CA MET A 97 -2.98 -10.56 -1.75
C MET A 97 -4.49 -10.53 -1.56
N PRO A 98 -5.29 -10.92 -2.57
CA PRO A 98 -6.72 -11.04 -2.40
C PRO A 98 -7.05 -12.30 -1.58
N LEU A 99 -7.98 -12.17 -0.65
CA LEU A 99 -8.50 -13.25 0.19
C LEU A 99 -9.81 -13.84 -0.36
N VAL A 100 -10.24 -13.35 -1.52
CA VAL A 100 -11.42 -13.79 -2.28
C VAL A 100 -11.03 -13.87 -3.76
N PRO A 101 -11.77 -14.62 -4.61
CA PRO A 101 -11.57 -14.56 -6.05
C PRO A 101 -11.78 -13.13 -6.58
N VAL A 102 -10.94 -12.71 -7.53
CA VAL A 102 -11.00 -11.38 -8.14
C VAL A 102 -10.94 -11.54 -9.65
N GLU A 103 -11.93 -11.02 -10.36
CA GLU A 103 -11.90 -10.93 -11.81
C GLU A 103 -10.96 -9.80 -12.25
N GLN A 104 -10.30 -9.97 -13.39
CA GLN A 104 -9.33 -9.01 -13.95
C GLN A 104 -9.86 -7.57 -13.99
N LYS A 105 -11.14 -7.39 -14.33
CA LYS A 105 -11.81 -6.07 -14.40
C LYS A 105 -11.96 -5.38 -13.03
N ASN A 106 -11.87 -6.13 -11.94
CA ASN A 106 -12.00 -5.66 -10.55
C ASN A 106 -10.64 -5.63 -9.82
N CYS A 107 -9.61 -6.26 -10.42
CA CYS A 107 -8.28 -6.39 -9.88
C CYS A 107 -7.49 -5.08 -10.00
N LEU A 108 -6.44 -4.96 -9.20
CA LEU A 108 -5.49 -3.87 -9.33
C LEU A 108 -4.78 -3.95 -10.68
N SER A 109 -4.66 -2.80 -11.34
CA SER A 109 -4.03 -2.63 -12.64
C SER A 109 -2.74 -1.83 -12.49
N PHE A 110 -1.78 -2.05 -13.39
CA PHE A 110 -0.42 -1.51 -13.29
C PHE A 110 0.08 -0.99 -14.64
N VAL A 111 0.94 0.03 -14.61
CA VAL A 111 1.73 0.48 -15.77
C VAL A 111 3.12 -0.14 -15.70
N PRO A 112 3.47 -1.11 -16.57
CA PRO A 112 4.80 -1.71 -16.59
C PRO A 112 5.90 -0.67 -16.77
N GLY A 113 7.02 -0.82 -16.05
CA GLY A 113 8.17 0.08 -16.16
C GLY A 113 8.03 1.43 -15.45
N SER A 114 6.83 1.86 -15.06
CA SER A 114 6.60 3.18 -14.44
C SER A 114 7.40 3.48 -13.17
N HIS A 115 7.77 2.47 -12.39
CA HIS A 115 8.69 2.59 -11.25
C HIS A 115 10.10 3.14 -11.59
N LEU A 116 10.50 3.16 -12.87
CA LEU A 116 11.77 3.72 -13.34
C LEU A 116 11.68 5.22 -13.65
N PHE A 117 10.48 5.80 -13.61
CA PHE A 117 10.31 7.23 -13.81
C PHE A 117 10.98 7.99 -12.67
N LYS A 118 11.73 9.04 -13.04
CA LYS A 118 12.52 9.83 -12.08
C LYS A 118 11.74 10.99 -11.48
N SER A 119 10.65 11.40 -12.12
CA SER A 119 9.89 12.56 -11.68
C SER A 119 8.99 12.28 -10.51
N VAL A 120 8.82 13.31 -9.68
CA VAL A 120 7.84 13.33 -8.61
C VAL A 120 6.50 13.74 -9.21
N PHE A 121 5.53 12.82 -9.23
CA PHE A 121 4.19 13.09 -9.72
C PHE A 121 3.29 13.63 -8.60
N ASN A 122 2.39 14.55 -8.96
CA ASN A 122 1.35 15.05 -8.08
C ASN A 122 0.37 13.93 -7.72
N GLN A 123 0.49 13.35 -6.53
CA GLN A 123 -0.31 12.19 -6.15
C GLN A 123 -1.73 12.57 -5.70
N LYS A 124 -2.63 11.59 -5.70
CA LYS A 124 -4.01 11.83 -5.29
C LYS A 124 -4.10 12.17 -3.80
N ASN A 125 -4.75 13.29 -3.48
CA ASN A 125 -5.20 13.56 -2.12
C ASN A 125 -6.35 12.61 -1.76
N PHE A 126 -6.08 11.56 -0.98
CA PHE A 126 -7.10 10.62 -0.55
C PHE A 126 -8.04 11.25 0.49
N GLY A 127 -7.57 12.18 1.31
CA GLY A 127 -8.41 12.88 2.30
C GLY A 127 -9.53 13.70 1.69
N GLU A 128 -9.36 14.22 0.46
CA GLU A 128 -10.45 14.84 -0.30
C GLU A 128 -11.53 13.84 -0.71
N LEU A 129 -11.14 12.59 -1.00
CA LEU A 129 -12.07 11.53 -1.40
C LEU A 129 -12.79 10.91 -0.21
N THR A 130 -12.08 10.76 0.91
CA THR A 130 -12.59 10.08 2.11
C THR A 130 -13.21 11.04 3.11
N GLY A 131 -12.93 12.35 2.99
CA GLY A 131 -13.29 13.35 3.98
C GLY A 131 -12.53 13.21 5.30
N ASN A 132 -11.51 12.35 5.37
CA ASN A 132 -10.76 12.08 6.60
C ASN A 132 -9.46 12.89 6.64
N PRO A 133 -9.26 13.76 7.65
CA PRO A 133 -8.03 14.54 7.79
C PRO A 133 -6.76 13.70 7.89
N LYS A 134 -6.85 12.45 8.37
CA LYS A 134 -5.69 11.53 8.45
C LYS A 134 -5.17 11.09 7.08
N ASP A 135 -5.98 11.22 6.04
CA ASP A 135 -5.64 10.87 4.66
C ASP A 135 -5.28 12.10 3.82
N GLN A 136 -5.35 13.31 4.40
CA GLN A 136 -5.06 14.54 3.68
C GLN A 136 -3.58 14.68 3.41
N VAL A 137 -3.26 14.90 2.15
CA VAL A 137 -1.90 15.11 1.68
C VAL A 137 -1.94 16.13 0.55
N ASP A 138 -0.91 16.97 0.49
CA ASP A 138 -0.73 17.93 -0.59
C ASP A 138 0.66 17.74 -1.18
N PHE A 139 0.68 17.31 -2.44
CA PHE A 139 1.92 17.10 -3.21
C PHE A 139 2.20 18.26 -4.16
N SER A 140 1.32 19.26 -4.29
CA SER A 140 1.42 20.32 -5.29
C SER A 140 2.70 21.15 -5.19
N GLU A 141 3.18 21.38 -3.98
CA GLU A 141 4.42 22.13 -3.70
C GLU A 141 5.71 21.34 -4.00
N ILE A 142 5.62 20.01 -4.15
CA ILE A 142 6.79 19.14 -4.40
C ILE A 142 6.72 18.37 -5.71
N ALA A 143 5.58 18.41 -6.40
CA ALA A 143 5.39 17.73 -7.66
C ALA A 143 6.14 18.43 -8.79
N GLU A 144 6.84 17.63 -9.60
CA GLU A 144 7.48 18.10 -10.84
C GLU A 144 6.56 17.96 -12.05
N GLN A 145 5.60 17.02 -11.98
CA GLN A 145 4.67 16.71 -13.04
C GLN A 145 3.29 16.32 -12.48
N GLU A 146 2.25 16.56 -13.26
CA GLU A 146 0.92 16.01 -12.97
C GLU A 146 0.88 14.51 -13.19
N PHE A 147 0.07 13.80 -12.42
CA PHE A 147 -0.12 12.37 -12.63
C PHE A 147 -0.82 12.13 -13.98
N PRO A 148 -0.31 11.24 -14.84
CA PRO A 148 -0.94 10.98 -16.13
C PRO A 148 -2.34 10.39 -15.98
N ASP A 149 -3.27 10.79 -16.83
CA ASP A 149 -4.59 10.17 -16.90
C ASP A 149 -4.51 8.80 -17.60
N ILE A 150 -4.07 7.79 -16.85
CA ILE A 150 -3.92 6.42 -17.32
C ILE A 150 -5.28 5.82 -17.70
N LYS A 151 -6.36 6.25 -17.04
CA LYS A 151 -7.71 5.72 -17.27
C LYS A 151 -8.28 6.16 -18.62
N ALA A 152 -7.91 7.35 -19.08
CA ALA A 152 -8.35 7.84 -20.39
C ALA A 152 -7.77 7.06 -21.58
N ASP A 153 -6.57 6.46 -21.42
CA ASP A 153 -5.88 5.75 -22.50
C ASP A 153 -5.02 4.57 -21.98
N PRO A 154 -5.64 3.52 -21.42
CA PRO A 154 -4.90 2.42 -20.80
C PRO A 154 -4.04 1.62 -21.78
N GLU A 155 -4.42 1.58 -23.07
CA GLU A 155 -3.65 0.89 -24.12
C GLU A 155 -2.31 1.58 -24.38
N ARG A 156 -2.29 2.92 -24.44
CA ARG A 156 -1.05 3.70 -24.60
C ARG A 156 -0.04 3.43 -23.48
N PHE A 157 -0.51 3.22 -22.26
CA PHE A 157 0.34 2.92 -21.11
C PHE A 157 0.64 1.42 -20.96
N GLY A 158 0.09 0.56 -21.83
CA GLY A 158 0.28 -0.89 -21.75
C GLY A 158 -0.19 -1.47 -20.41
N VAL A 159 -1.34 -0.99 -19.92
CA VAL A 159 -1.86 -1.38 -18.60
C VAL A 159 -2.08 -2.89 -18.53
N VAL A 160 -1.61 -3.51 -17.43
CA VAL A 160 -1.77 -4.94 -17.14
C VAL A 160 -2.55 -5.19 -15.85
N SER A 161 -3.31 -6.27 -15.83
CA SER A 161 -4.12 -6.76 -14.70
C SER A 161 -4.40 -8.26 -14.91
N TRP A 162 -4.82 -8.98 -13.87
CA TRP A 162 -5.02 -10.44 -13.90
C TRP A 162 -6.27 -10.88 -13.15
N ASP A 163 -6.85 -12.02 -13.55
CA ASP A 163 -7.73 -12.79 -12.67
C ASP A 163 -6.90 -13.38 -11.52
N MET A 164 -7.45 -13.36 -10.31
CA MET A 164 -6.76 -13.87 -9.12
C MET A 164 -7.67 -14.75 -8.28
N ARG A 165 -7.05 -15.72 -7.60
CA ARG A 165 -7.67 -16.60 -6.62
C ARG A 165 -7.03 -16.40 -5.24
N PRO A 166 -7.73 -16.75 -4.16
CA PRO A 166 -7.11 -16.78 -2.83
C PRO A 166 -5.84 -17.65 -2.85
N GLY A 167 -4.73 -17.06 -2.39
CA GLY A 167 -3.40 -17.69 -2.41
C GLY A 167 -2.47 -17.10 -3.48
N ASP A 168 -3.01 -16.43 -4.49
CA ASP A 168 -2.20 -15.65 -5.43
C ASP A 168 -1.70 -14.36 -4.76
N CYS A 169 -0.61 -13.80 -5.29
CA CYS A 169 -0.13 -12.48 -4.88
C CYS A 169 0.47 -11.73 -6.08
N ILE A 170 0.35 -10.41 -6.07
CA ILE A 170 1.09 -9.52 -6.96
C ILE A 170 2.14 -8.81 -6.12
N ALA A 171 3.40 -8.91 -6.55
CA ALA A 171 4.51 -8.16 -5.99
C ALA A 171 4.87 -7.00 -6.92
N PHE A 172 4.98 -5.79 -6.38
CA PHE A 172 5.36 -4.61 -7.16
C PHE A 172 6.17 -3.62 -6.33
N ASN A 173 6.90 -2.74 -7.01
CA ASN A 173 7.67 -1.68 -6.38
C ASN A 173 6.74 -0.55 -5.92
N GLY A 174 7.01 0.08 -4.78
CA GLY A 174 6.20 1.21 -4.28
C GLY A 174 6.10 2.40 -5.25
N ARG A 175 6.98 2.49 -6.25
CA ARG A 175 6.95 3.51 -7.31
C ARG A 175 6.21 3.07 -8.57
N THR A 176 5.72 1.83 -8.65
CA THR A 176 4.91 1.40 -9.80
C THR A 176 3.56 2.12 -9.76
N MET A 177 3.21 2.81 -10.84
CA MET A 177 1.89 3.41 -11.00
C MET A 177 0.84 2.30 -11.07
N HIS A 178 -0.14 2.38 -10.18
CA HIS A 178 -1.19 1.37 -10.06
C HIS A 178 -2.51 1.98 -9.62
N GLY A 179 -3.62 1.30 -9.94
CA GLY A 179 -4.98 1.80 -9.69
C GLY A 179 -6.04 0.84 -10.22
N GLY A 180 -7.28 1.30 -10.31
CA GLY A 180 -8.34 0.57 -11.03
C GLY A 180 -9.02 -0.57 -10.25
N SER A 181 -8.47 -0.99 -9.10
CA SER A 181 -9.15 -2.00 -8.28
C SER A 181 -10.48 -1.49 -7.74
N GLY A 182 -11.55 -2.29 -7.88
CA GLY A 182 -12.89 -1.94 -7.45
C GLY A 182 -13.95 -2.20 -8.51
N LYS A 183 -15.00 -1.38 -8.52
CA LYS A 183 -16.12 -1.46 -9.48
C LYS A 183 -16.77 -2.85 -9.55
N LEU A 184 -17.03 -3.41 -8.38
CA LEU A 184 -17.43 -4.80 -8.20
C LEU A 184 -18.82 -5.08 -8.77
N ASP A 185 -19.05 -6.30 -9.23
CA ASP A 185 -20.41 -6.77 -9.50
C ASP A 185 -21.23 -6.84 -8.20
N ASN A 186 -22.55 -6.80 -8.32
CA ASN A 186 -23.45 -6.59 -7.18
C ASN A 186 -23.33 -7.68 -6.09
N ASP A 187 -22.95 -8.90 -6.46
CA ASP A 187 -22.79 -10.06 -5.58
C ASP A 187 -21.33 -10.32 -5.17
N ARG A 188 -20.38 -9.46 -5.60
CA ARG A 188 -18.94 -9.65 -5.37
C ARG A 188 -18.42 -8.64 -4.36
N ASP A 189 -17.81 -9.14 -3.29
CA ASP A 189 -17.00 -8.36 -2.37
C ASP A 189 -15.52 -8.37 -2.79
N LEU A 190 -14.70 -7.55 -2.13
CA LEU A 190 -13.25 -7.56 -2.32
C LEU A 190 -12.57 -7.46 -0.96
N ARG A 191 -11.63 -8.36 -0.69
CA ARG A 191 -10.88 -8.42 0.57
C ARG A 191 -9.42 -8.59 0.23
N VAL A 192 -8.60 -7.62 0.61
CA VAL A 192 -7.19 -7.59 0.28
C VAL A 192 -6.38 -7.38 1.54
N PHE A 193 -5.41 -8.25 1.74
CA PHE A 193 -4.34 -8.05 2.69
C PHE A 193 -3.09 -7.60 1.93
N THR A 194 -2.51 -6.49 2.32
CA THR A 194 -1.28 -5.98 1.71
C THR A 194 -0.18 -5.86 2.73
N THR A 195 1.05 -6.13 2.32
CA THR A 195 2.24 -6.02 3.18
C THR A 195 3.34 -5.29 2.44
N LYS A 196 4.03 -4.36 3.12
CA LYS A 196 5.11 -3.56 2.57
C LYS A 196 6.43 -3.95 3.21
N TRP A 197 7.46 -4.06 2.38
CA TRP A 197 8.77 -4.60 2.74
C TRP A 197 9.87 -3.69 2.21
N LEU A 198 10.90 -3.46 3.03
CA LEU A 198 12.01 -2.54 2.72
C LEU A 198 13.31 -3.32 2.65
N GLY A 199 14.13 -3.03 1.64
CA GLY A 199 15.44 -3.62 1.42
C GLY A 199 16.60 -2.72 1.85
N ASP A 200 17.73 -2.88 1.18
CA ASP A 200 19.02 -2.39 1.69
C ASP A 200 19.21 -0.89 1.46
N ASP A 201 18.66 -0.32 0.38
CA ASP A 201 18.85 1.09 0.05
C ASP A 201 17.89 2.04 0.80
N VAL A 202 16.82 1.50 1.39
CA VAL A 202 15.77 2.30 2.00
C VAL A 202 16.26 3.02 3.27
N ARG A 203 15.89 4.30 3.39
CA ARG A 203 16.18 5.16 4.54
C ARG A 203 14.93 5.86 5.04
N ILE A 204 14.94 6.24 6.31
CA ILE A 204 13.93 7.13 6.88
C ILE A 204 14.00 8.49 6.17
N LYS A 205 12.84 9.05 5.84
CA LYS A 205 12.73 10.41 5.32
C LYS A 205 11.59 11.14 6.02
N PHE A 206 11.95 12.12 6.84
CA PHE A 206 10.97 13.08 7.36
C PHE A 206 10.55 14.03 6.24
N ARG A 207 9.23 14.14 6.01
CA ARG A 207 8.60 14.93 4.95
C ARG A 207 7.55 15.87 5.56
N ASN A 208 7.27 16.97 4.87
CA ASN A 208 6.20 17.91 5.24
C ASN A 208 4.81 17.43 4.76
N CYS A 209 4.78 16.50 3.81
CA CYS A 209 3.57 15.83 3.32
C CYS A 209 3.83 14.33 3.11
N GLY A 210 2.76 13.52 3.16
CA GLY A 210 2.89 12.07 3.26
C GLY A 210 3.16 11.65 4.71
N MET A 211 4.14 10.78 4.91
CA MET A 211 4.55 10.18 6.20
C MET A 211 3.78 8.93 6.66
N ASP A 212 2.91 8.28 5.87
CA ASP A 212 2.19 7.07 6.31
C ASP A 212 3.07 5.79 6.28
N PRO A 213 3.11 4.96 7.34
CA PRO A 213 2.64 5.23 8.69
C PRO A 213 3.48 6.30 9.39
N ASP A 214 2.80 7.25 10.03
CA ASP A 214 3.47 8.36 10.70
C ASP A 214 3.91 7.95 12.10
N PHE A 215 5.17 7.51 12.19
CA PHE A 215 5.86 7.27 13.44
C PHE A 215 6.86 8.38 13.79
N SER A 216 6.75 9.58 13.20
CA SER A 216 7.71 10.68 13.38
C SER A 216 8.04 10.94 14.86
N SER A 217 7.03 11.07 15.70
CA SER A 217 7.20 11.30 17.15
C SER A 217 7.96 10.16 17.84
N LEU A 218 7.69 8.91 17.47
CA LEU A 218 8.39 7.74 18.02
C LEU A 218 9.82 7.62 17.49
N MET A 219 10.02 7.91 16.21
CA MET A 219 11.33 7.94 15.56
C MET A 219 12.24 8.99 16.21
N ILE A 220 11.73 10.22 16.40
CA ILE A 220 12.45 11.32 17.09
C ILE A 220 12.81 10.90 18.52
N LYS A 221 11.88 10.31 19.26
CA LYS A 221 12.13 9.84 20.64
C LYS A 221 13.22 8.76 20.70
N LYS A 222 13.37 7.95 19.65
CA LYS A 222 14.43 6.94 19.50
C LYS A 222 15.74 7.52 18.94
N GLY A 223 15.80 8.81 18.64
CA GLY A 223 16.97 9.48 18.09
C GLY A 223 17.19 9.25 16.59
N LEU A 224 16.19 8.74 15.87
CA LEU A 224 16.26 8.53 14.42
C LEU A 224 16.10 9.85 13.66
N LYS A 225 16.83 9.99 12.56
CA LYS A 225 16.81 11.13 11.63
C LYS A 225 16.69 10.68 10.18
N SER A 226 16.40 11.62 9.27
CA SER A 226 16.43 11.34 7.83
C SER A 226 17.79 10.78 7.43
N GLY A 227 17.80 9.75 6.60
CA GLY A 227 19.02 9.05 6.17
C GLY A 227 19.44 7.88 7.06
N ASP A 228 18.80 7.66 8.21
CA ASP A 228 19.02 6.45 9.02
C ASP A 228 18.33 5.23 8.39
N ARG A 229 18.81 4.03 8.73
CA ARG A 229 18.12 2.78 8.34
C ARG A 229 16.84 2.59 9.16
N PRO A 230 15.74 2.09 8.56
CA PRO A 230 14.54 1.71 9.28
C PRO A 230 14.72 0.35 9.96
N ASP A 231 15.70 0.24 10.86
CA ASP A 231 16.07 -1.01 11.53
C ASP A 231 15.79 -0.91 13.04
N THR A 232 14.51 -0.95 13.38
CA THR A 232 14.03 -0.83 14.77
C THR A 232 12.84 -1.75 15.02
N ASP A 233 12.36 -1.81 16.26
CA ASP A 233 11.08 -2.43 16.62
C ASP A 233 9.84 -1.81 15.92
N LEU A 234 9.98 -0.61 15.36
CA LEU A 234 8.95 -0.01 14.50
C LEU A 234 8.87 -0.72 13.14
N TYR A 235 10.04 -1.12 12.62
CA TYR A 235 10.26 -1.68 11.29
C TYR A 235 11.20 -2.90 11.39
N PRO A 236 10.71 -4.02 11.96
CA PRO A 236 11.58 -5.12 12.35
C PRO A 236 12.24 -5.79 11.14
N GLN A 237 13.54 -6.12 11.26
CA GLN A 237 14.21 -6.99 10.29
C GLN A 237 13.60 -8.40 10.38
N ILE A 238 13.14 -8.94 9.26
CA ILE A 238 12.53 -10.27 9.18
C ILE A 238 13.44 -11.26 8.45
N TRP A 239 14.28 -10.79 7.52
CA TRP A 239 15.16 -11.65 6.73
C TRP A 239 16.57 -11.02 6.54
N PRO A 240 17.66 -11.82 6.63
CA PRO A 240 17.70 -13.21 7.10
C PRO A 240 17.21 -13.30 8.54
N LYS A 241 16.66 -14.45 8.92
CA LYS A 241 16.25 -14.67 10.32
C LYS A 241 17.50 -14.57 11.20
N SER A 242 17.51 -13.62 12.12
CA SER A 242 18.50 -13.51 13.18
C SER A 242 18.45 -14.69 14.13
#